data_AF-A0A5Q2FHA7-F1
#
_entry.id   AF-A0A5Q2FHA7-F1
#
_cell.length_a   1.000
_cell.length_b   1.000
_cell.length_c   1.000
_cell.angle_alpha   90.00
_cell.angle_beta   90.00
_cell.angle_gamma   90.00
#
_symmetry.space_group_name_H-M   'P 1'
#
loop_
_entity.id
_entity.type
_entity.pdbx_description
1 polymer ?
#
loop_
_entity_poly.entity_id
_entity_poly.type
_entity_poly.pdbx_seq_one_letter_code
_entity_poly.pdbx_strand_id
1 'polypeptide(L)'
;MNIAIPVTSDGQVEPRWGRAPRVAVATLDAGQISDWVVHHVGWDVAHDEGTEGSHHARIVRFLRENAVEAVVVDHMGQGMAHTLDKMGIPVLPARSADAREAVRQALVTP
;
A
#
# COMPACT_ATOMS: atom_id res chain seq x y z
N MET A 1 -11.93 6.65 -5.40
CA MET A 1 -11.41 5.39 -4.83
C MET A 1 -10.07 5.65 -4.15
N ASN A 2 -9.74 4.96 -3.07
CA ASN A 2 -8.44 5.14 -2.40
C ASN A 2 -7.50 3.95 -2.63
N ILE A 3 -6.29 4.23 -3.10
CA ILE A 3 -5.24 3.22 -3.34
C ILE A 3 -4.05 3.49 -2.43
N ALA A 4 -3.60 2.46 -1.72
CA ALA A 4 -2.37 2.54 -0.93
C ALA A 4 -1.16 1.99 -1.72
N ILE A 5 -0.02 2.66 -1.60
CA ILE A 5 1.25 2.23 -2.21
C ILE A 5 2.41 2.56 -1.26
N PRO A 6 3.33 1.62 -0.98
CA PRO A 6 4.50 1.90 -0.15
C PRO A 6 5.47 2.78 -0.94
N VAL A 7 6.02 3.80 -0.30
CA VAL A 7 6.87 4.79 -0.98
C VAL A 7 8.15 5.09 -0.23
N THR A 8 9.22 5.35 -1.00
CA THR A 8 10.46 5.92 -0.51
C THR A 8 10.36 7.44 -0.39
N SER A 9 11.38 8.09 0.18
CA SER A 9 11.39 9.55 0.35
C SER A 9 11.51 10.34 -0.95
N ASP A 10 12.06 9.73 -1.99
CA ASP A 10 12.23 10.27 -3.33
C ASP A 10 11.06 9.91 -4.28
N GLY A 11 9.97 9.33 -3.74
CA GLY A 11 8.74 9.08 -4.49
C GLY A 11 8.77 7.80 -5.35
N GLN A 12 9.76 6.93 -5.14
CA GLN A 12 9.78 5.60 -5.74
C GLN A 12 8.89 4.64 -4.92
N VAL A 13 8.54 3.51 -5.52
CA VAL A 13 7.89 2.39 -4.82
C VAL A 13 8.90 1.80 -3.82
N GLU A 14 8.50 1.70 -2.55
CA GLU A 14 9.25 0.93 -1.56
C GLU A 14 8.92 -0.56 -1.74
N PRO A 15 9.90 -1.43 -2.03
CA PRO A 15 9.61 -2.82 -2.39
C PRO A 15 9.01 -3.66 -1.26
N ARG A 16 9.19 -3.25 0.00
CA ARG A 16 8.81 -4.05 1.17
C ARG A 16 7.53 -3.52 1.81
N TRP A 17 6.36 -3.99 1.37
CA TRP A 17 5.06 -3.57 1.92
C TRP A 17 4.99 -3.62 3.45
N GLY A 18 5.24 -4.79 4.06
CA GLY A 18 5.18 -4.96 5.52
C GLY A 18 6.30 -4.27 6.30
N ARG A 19 7.26 -3.64 5.63
CA ARG A 19 8.37 -2.90 6.26
C ARG A 19 8.48 -1.49 5.69
N ALA A 20 7.40 -0.95 5.13
CA ALA A 20 7.45 0.36 4.53
C ALA A 20 7.55 1.44 5.63
N PRO A 21 8.53 2.36 5.57
CA PRO A 21 8.55 3.49 6.50
C PRO A 21 7.41 4.47 6.20
N ARG A 22 6.96 4.52 4.93
CA ARG A 22 5.91 5.42 4.45
C ARG A 22 4.97 4.71 3.48
N VAL A 23 3.70 5.08 3.53
CA VAL A 23 2.68 4.65 2.58
C VAL A 23 1.96 5.88 2.08
N ALA A 24 1.86 6.02 0.77
CA ALA A 24 0.99 7.00 0.16
C ALA A 24 -0.41 6.43 0.00
N VAL A 25 -1.43 7.25 0.26
CA VAL A 25 -2.82 7.01 -0.11
C VAL A 25 -3.14 7.97 -1.24
N ALA A 26 -3.37 7.40 -2.42
CA ALA A 26 -3.80 8.13 -3.61
C ALA A 26 -5.32 8.09 -3.68
N THR A 27 -5.96 9.26 -3.73
CA THR A 27 -7.38 9.35 -4.07
C THR A 27 -7.51 9.51 -5.58
N LEU A 28 -8.34 8.67 -6.16
CA LEU A 28 -8.64 8.66 -7.58
C LEU A 28 -10.05 9.17 -7.84
N ASP A 29 -10.14 10.09 -8.80
CA ASP A 29 -11.37 10.58 -9.38
C ASP A 29 -11.29 10.48 -10.90
N ALA A 30 -12.31 9.88 -11.54
CA ALA A 30 -12.35 9.62 -12.98
C ALA A 30 -11.06 9.03 -13.59
N GLY A 31 -10.39 8.12 -12.87
CA GLY A 31 -9.15 7.47 -13.32
C GLY A 31 -7.88 8.32 -13.20
N GLN A 32 -7.97 9.50 -12.59
CA GLN A 32 -6.83 10.37 -12.32
C GLN A 32 -6.58 10.51 -10.82
N ILE A 33 -5.32 10.71 -10.44
CA ILE A 33 -4.95 11.03 -9.05
C ILE A 33 -5.39 12.46 -8.76
N SER A 34 -6.43 12.60 -7.93
CA SER A 34 -6.96 13.88 -7.48
C SER A 34 -6.33 14.34 -6.16
N ASP A 35 -5.89 13.40 -5.32
CA ASP A 35 -5.14 13.69 -4.09
C ASP A 35 -4.06 12.63 -3.82
N TRP A 36 -3.04 13.02 -3.06
CA TRP A 36 -1.90 12.18 -2.69
C TRP A 36 -1.39 12.53 -1.29
N VAL A 37 -1.73 11.70 -0.30
CA VAL A 37 -1.33 11.89 1.09
C VAL A 37 -0.27 10.87 1.47
N VAL A 38 0.89 11.30 1.96
CA VAL A 38 1.95 10.41 2.45
C VAL A 38 1.86 10.28 3.96
N HIS A 39 1.71 9.04 4.43
CA HIS A 39 1.66 8.70 5.85
C HIS A 39 3.00 8.09 6.28
N HIS A 40 3.55 8.59 7.38
CA HIS A 40 4.69 7.98 8.05
C HIS A 40 4.20 6.85 8.95
N VAL A 41 4.23 5.62 8.43
CA VAL A 41 3.65 4.46 9.11
C VAL A 41 4.65 3.71 9.98
N GLY A 42 5.96 3.87 9.72
CA GLY A 42 7.04 3.32 10.57
C GLY A 42 7.05 1.79 10.67
N TRP A 43 6.56 1.09 9.65
CA TRP A 43 6.47 -0.37 9.67
C TRP A 43 7.83 -1.05 9.55
N ASP A 44 8.84 -0.36 9.04
CA ASP A 44 10.24 -0.79 9.05
C ASP A 44 10.75 -1.12 10.46
N VAL A 45 10.36 -0.31 11.46
CA VAL A 45 10.68 -0.55 12.87
C VAL A 45 9.63 -1.47 13.52
N ALA A 46 8.35 -1.13 13.32
CA ALA A 46 7.26 -1.80 14.02
C ALA A 46 6.97 -3.24 13.55
N HIS A 47 7.62 -3.72 12.48
CA HIS A 47 7.56 -5.10 12.03
C HIS A 47 8.29 -6.05 12.98
N ASP A 48 9.41 -5.61 13.55
CA ASP A 48 10.21 -6.45 14.46
C ASP A 48 9.79 -6.28 15.93
N GLU A 49 8.89 -5.33 16.19
CA GLU A 49 8.31 -5.06 17.50
C GLU A 49 6.94 -5.74 17.63
N GLY A 50 6.96 -6.99 18.11
CA GLY A 50 5.76 -7.75 18.45
C GLY A 50 5.58 -9.02 17.61
N THR A 51 4.37 -9.56 17.61
CA THR A 51 4.04 -10.75 16.81
C THR A 51 3.63 -10.36 15.40
N GLU A 52 3.81 -11.29 14.44
CA GLU A 52 3.31 -11.14 13.07
C GLU A 52 1.83 -10.72 13.04
N GLY A 53 0.99 -11.34 13.87
CA GLY A 53 -0.43 -11.00 13.97
C GLY A 53 -0.69 -9.56 14.45
N SER A 54 0.09 -9.07 15.42
CA SER A 54 -0.02 -7.69 15.90
C SER A 54 0.39 -6.67 14.82
N HIS A 55 1.40 -7.03 14.01
CA HIS A 55 1.83 -6.22 12.88
C HIS A 55 0.76 -6.19 11.79
N HIS A 56 0.14 -7.33 11.47
CA HIS A 56 -0.96 -7.38 10.50
C HIS A 56 -2.15 -6.54 10.95
N ALA A 57 -2.53 -6.60 12.22
CA ALA A 57 -3.61 -5.78 12.76
C ALA A 57 -3.37 -4.27 12.59
N ARG A 58 -2.12 -3.82 12.73
CA ARG A 58 -1.72 -2.42 12.49
C ARG A 58 -1.94 -2.00 11.04
N ILE A 59 -1.52 -2.83 10.09
CA ILE A 59 -1.72 -2.59 8.65
C ILE A 59 -3.23 -2.56 8.33
N VAL A 60 -3.98 -3.53 8.81
CA VAL A 60 -5.45 -3.59 8.63
C VAL A 60 -6.13 -2.33 9.14
N ARG A 61 -5.73 -1.86 10.32
CA ARG A 61 -6.26 -0.63 10.90
C ARG A 61 -5.98 0.57 10.00
N PHE A 62 -4.74 0.75 9.54
CA PHE A 62 -4.34 1.81 8.62
C PHE A 62 -5.20 1.81 7.34
N LEU A 63 -5.40 0.64 6.73
CA LEU A 63 -6.18 0.50 5.50
C LEU A 63 -7.64 0.89 5.72
N ARG A 64 -8.23 0.49 6.85
CA ARG A 64 -9.63 0.84 7.20
C ARG A 64 -9.79 2.33 7.50
N GLU A 65 -8.89 2.92 8.28
CA GLU A 65 -8.94 4.34 8.65
C GLU A 65 -8.81 5.25 7.43
N ASN A 66 -8.07 4.84 6.39
CA ASN A 66 -7.93 5.58 5.14
C ASN A 66 -8.89 5.12 4.04
N ALA A 67 -9.86 4.26 4.37
CA ALA A 67 -10.84 3.68 3.42
C ALA A 67 -10.18 3.12 2.14
N VAL A 68 -9.04 2.44 2.29
CA VAL A 68 -8.29 1.90 1.16
C VAL A 68 -9.06 0.75 0.52
N GLU A 69 -9.20 0.83 -0.80
CA GLU A 69 -9.95 -0.12 -1.62
C GLU A 69 -9.03 -1.04 -2.42
N ALA A 70 -7.78 -0.64 -2.67
CA ALA A 70 -6.77 -1.48 -3.34
C ALA A 70 -5.36 -1.13 -2.86
N VAL A 71 -4.44 -2.09 -2.97
CA VAL A 71 -3.03 -1.90 -2.64
C VAL A 71 -2.18 -2.16 -3.87
N VAL A 72 -1.28 -1.24 -4.23
CA VAL A 72 -0.28 -1.41 -5.28
C VAL A 72 1.06 -1.67 -4.63
N VAL A 73 1.71 -2.80 -4.94
CA VAL A 73 2.99 -3.20 -4.35
C VAL A 73 3.88 -3.91 -5.35
N ASP A 74 5.18 -3.87 -5.12
CA ASP A 74 6.14 -4.78 -5.76
C ASP A 74 6.01 -6.17 -5.11
N HIS A 75 6.35 -6.27 -3.82
CA HIS A 75 6.33 -7.53 -3.08
C HIS A 75 5.58 -7.45 -1.75
N MET A 76 5.01 -8.59 -1.36
CA MET A 76 4.30 -8.80 -0.11
C MET A 76 4.44 -10.26 0.35
N GLY A 77 4.63 -10.47 1.66
CA GLY A 77 4.64 -11.81 2.26
C GLY A 77 3.26 -12.49 2.22
N GLN A 78 3.24 -13.82 2.15
CA GLN A 78 2.01 -14.62 2.01
C GLN A 78 0.97 -14.38 3.11
N GLY A 79 1.40 -14.23 4.37
CA GLY A 79 0.49 -13.98 5.49
C GLY A 79 -0.28 -12.66 5.35
N MET A 80 0.38 -11.63 4.83
CA MET A 80 -0.25 -10.34 4.54
C MET A 80 -1.16 -10.42 3.32
N ALA A 81 -0.73 -11.09 2.24
CA ALA A 81 -1.56 -11.29 1.06
C ALA A 81 -2.89 -11.97 1.40
N HIS A 82 -2.85 -13.03 2.22
CA HIS A 82 -4.05 -13.72 2.73
C HIS A 82 -4.94 -12.83 3.59
N THR A 83 -4.33 -11.92 4.35
CA THR A 83 -5.07 -10.96 5.19
C THR A 83 -5.85 -9.98 4.32
N LEU A 84 -5.25 -9.46 3.24
CA LEU A 84 -5.91 -8.54 2.31
C LEU A 84 -7.01 -9.22 1.49
N ASP A 85 -6.76 -10.46 1.04
CA ASP A 85 -7.76 -11.27 0.33
C ASP A 85 -9.03 -11.47 1.18
N LYS A 86 -8.88 -11.83 2.46
CA LYS A 86 -10.01 -11.93 3.41
C LYS A 86 -10.75 -10.62 3.63
N MET A 87 -10.08 -9.48 3.44
CA MET A 87 -10.70 -8.16 3.52
C MET A 87 -11.38 -7.73 2.21
N GLY A 88 -11.20 -8.48 1.13
CA GLY A 88 -11.64 -8.10 -0.21
C GLY A 88 -10.85 -6.94 -0.81
N ILE A 89 -9.62 -6.69 -0.32
CA ILE A 89 -8.75 -5.64 -0.85
C ILE A 89 -7.83 -6.26 -1.91
N PRO A 90 -8.03 -5.98 -3.21
CA PRO A 90 -7.15 -6.45 -4.27
C PRO A 90 -5.71 -5.93 -4.09
N VAL A 91 -4.76 -6.83 -4.36
CA VAL A 91 -3.34 -6.53 -4.44
C VAL A 91 -2.94 -6.45 -5.92
N LEU A 92 -2.54 -5.25 -6.35
CA LEU A 92 -2.16 -4.95 -7.72
C LEU A 92 -0.63 -4.83 -7.82
N PRO A 93 -0.02 -5.31 -8.92
CA PRO A 93 1.42 -5.22 -9.10
C PRO A 93 1.84 -3.79 -9.45
N ALA A 94 2.89 -3.30 -8.80
CA ALA A 94 3.59 -2.09 -9.21
C ALA A 94 4.38 -2.38 -10.50
N ARG A 95 4.04 -1.69 -11.59
CA ARG A 95 4.67 -1.85 -12.92
C ARG A 95 5.68 -0.75 -13.27
N SER A 96 5.89 0.19 -12.34
CA SER A 96 6.85 1.29 -12.44
C SER A 96 7.58 1.44 -11.11
N ALA A 97 8.82 1.93 -11.17
CA ALA A 97 9.55 2.36 -9.98
C ALA A 97 9.00 3.68 -9.42
N ASP A 98 8.48 4.58 -10.27
CA ASP A 98 7.79 5.78 -9.81
C ASP A 98 6.41 5.41 -9.24
N ALA A 99 6.15 5.80 -7.98
CA ALA A 99 4.96 5.37 -7.27
C ALA A 99 3.66 5.92 -7.88
N ARG A 100 3.67 7.15 -8.39
CA ARG A 100 2.46 7.73 -9.01
C ARG A 100 2.16 7.05 -10.34
N GLU A 101 3.20 6.78 -11.12
CA GLU A 101 3.06 6.05 -12.37
C GLU A 101 2.63 4.61 -12.14
N ALA A 102 3.15 3.94 -11.12
CA ALA A 102 2.71 2.60 -10.73
C ALA A 102 1.20 2.56 -10.41
N VAL A 103 0.69 3.55 -9.67
CA VAL A 103 -0.74 3.69 -9.40
C VAL A 103 -1.53 3.91 -10.71
N ARG A 104 -1.06 4.78 -11.61
CA ARG A 104 -1.74 5.00 -12.90
C ARG A 104 -1.81 3.75 -13.76
N GLN A 105 -0.71 3.00 -13.85
CA GLN A 105 -0.64 1.79 -14.66
C GLN A 105 -1.45 0.64 -14.06
N ALA A 106 -1.59 0.58 -12.74
CA ALA A 106 -2.42 -0.41 -12.07
C ALA A 106 -3.93 -0.26 -12.40
N LEU A 107 -4.36 0.93 -12.80
CA LEU A 107 -5.74 1.22 -13.21
C LEU A 107 -6.05 0.83 -14.66
N VAL A 108 -5.02 0.62 -15.47
CA VAL A 108 -5.18 0.21 -16.87
C VAL A 108 -5.20 -1.32 -16.89
N THR A 109 -6.40 -1.89 -16.75
CA THR A 109 -6.61 -3.30 -17.11
C THR A 109 -6.47 -3.41 -18.63
N PRO A 110 -5.65 -4.32 -19.18
CA PRO A 110 -5.71 -4.64 -20.61
C PRO A 110 -7.06 -5.23 -21.00
#